data_AF-A0A0S3EY94-F1
#
_entry.id   AF-A0A0S3EY94-F1
#
_cell.length_a   1.000
_cell.length_b   1.000
_cell.length_c   1.000
_cell.angle_alpha   90.00
_cell.angle_beta   90.00
_cell.angle_gamma   90.00
#
_symmetry.space_group_name_H-M   'P 1'
#
loop_
_entity.id
_entity.type
_entity.pdbx_description
1 polymer ?
#
loop_
_entity_poly.entity_id
_entity_poly.type
_entity_poly.pdbx_seq_one_letter_code
_entity_poly.pdbx_strand_id
1 'polypeptide(L)'
;MRRNMPARWARTPTARHWYLPPDANCLLSVADHCLRSRNYLNLIVIDKQPQLQWLTIDEAEAHCAHGAGVWDMYSNGAEAPDIVLACASDIPTQETVAAAWLLRRYVPQLRVRAVTSRGSGSAAALPDMIRPCRSSR
;
A
#
# COMPACT_ATOMS: atom_id res chain seq x y z
N MET A 1 16.24 -30.56 0.91
CA MET A 1 16.63 -29.84 2.14
C MET A 1 15.64 -29.96 3.32
N ARG A 2 14.67 -30.91 3.32
CA ARG A 2 13.70 -31.09 4.43
C ARG A 2 13.84 -32.41 5.22
N ARG A 3 14.71 -33.33 4.81
CA ARG A 3 14.68 -34.73 5.28
C ARG A 3 15.09 -34.96 6.76
N ASN A 4 15.74 -34.00 7.43
CA ASN A 4 16.22 -34.17 8.81
C ASN A 4 15.84 -33.00 9.76
N MET A 5 14.79 -32.24 9.46
CA MET A 5 14.36 -31.16 10.36
C MET A 5 13.54 -31.74 11.53
N PRO A 6 13.91 -31.46 12.81
CA PRO A 6 13.11 -31.88 13.95
C PRO A 6 11.68 -31.35 13.86
N ALA A 7 10.67 -32.12 14.29
CA ALA A 7 9.25 -31.78 14.13
C ALA A 7 8.86 -30.37 14.63
N ARG A 8 9.58 -29.83 15.63
CA ARG A 8 9.41 -28.45 16.13
C ARG A 8 9.74 -27.36 15.11
N TRP A 9 10.60 -27.63 14.13
CA TRP A 9 11.02 -26.71 13.07
C TRP A 9 10.26 -26.92 11.75
N ALA A 10 9.45 -27.98 11.65
CA ALA A 10 8.67 -28.30 10.44
C ALA A 10 7.29 -27.62 10.40
N ARG A 11 7.03 -26.61 11.26
CA ARG A 11 5.73 -25.93 11.32
C ARG A 11 5.53 -25.05 10.10
N THR A 12 4.42 -25.27 9.40
CA THR A 12 3.97 -24.37 8.33
C THR A 12 3.20 -23.22 8.98
N PRO A 13 3.51 -21.96 8.67
CA PRO A 13 2.77 -20.83 9.23
C PRO A 13 1.32 -20.86 8.74
N THR A 14 0.39 -20.41 9.58
CA THR A 14 -1.03 -20.32 9.25
C THR A 14 -1.28 -19.29 8.14
N ALA A 15 -0.53 -18.19 8.14
CA ALA A 15 -0.62 -17.15 7.14
C ALA A 15 0.77 -16.65 6.73
N ARG A 16 0.87 -16.14 5.50
CA ARG A 16 2.07 -15.51 4.95
C ARG A 16 1.67 -14.11 4.48
N HIS A 17 2.25 -13.10 5.10
CA HIS A 17 1.99 -11.71 4.78
C HIS A 17 3.24 -11.03 4.21
N TRP A 18 3.04 -10.15 3.25
CA TRP A 18 4.04 -9.27 2.69
C TRP A 18 3.56 -7.83 2.82
N TYR A 19 4.44 -6.97 3.31
CA TYR A 19 4.12 -5.60 3.69
C TYR A 19 5.13 -4.64 3.07
N LEU A 20 4.63 -3.61 2.39
CA LEU A 20 5.38 -2.54 1.75
C LEU A 20 4.82 -1.20 2.23
N PRO A 21 5.12 -0.78 3.47
CA PRO A 21 4.63 0.48 3.99
C PRO A 21 5.19 1.66 3.15
N PRO A 22 4.35 2.67 2.85
CA PRO A 22 4.78 3.84 2.07
C PRO A 22 5.64 4.83 2.86
N ASP A 23 5.64 4.75 4.20
CA ASP A 23 6.39 5.64 5.09
C ASP A 23 6.66 5.02 6.48
N ALA A 24 7.30 5.78 7.37
CA ALA A 24 7.70 5.32 8.70
C ALA A 24 6.51 5.09 9.64
N ASN A 25 5.48 5.93 9.61
CA ASN A 25 4.28 5.73 10.44
C ASN A 25 3.52 4.47 10.03
N CYS A 26 3.40 4.20 8.73
CA CYS A 26 2.85 2.94 8.25
C CYS A 26 3.71 1.77 8.74
N LEU A 27 5.05 1.87 8.65
CA LEU A 27 5.98 0.87 9.19
C LEU A 27 5.75 0.59 10.67
N LEU A 28 5.55 1.62 11.50
CA LEU A 28 5.26 1.43 12.93
C LEU A 28 3.97 0.64 13.15
N SER A 29 2.91 0.98 12.42
CA SER A 29 1.64 0.24 12.46
C SER A 29 1.79 -1.21 11.98
N VAL A 30 2.55 -1.45 10.89
CA VAL A 30 2.91 -2.80 10.42
C VAL A 30 3.62 -3.59 11.52
N ALA A 31 4.62 -2.97 12.14
CA ALA A 31 5.52 -3.61 13.06
C ALA A 31 4.78 -4.02 14.33
N ASP A 32 3.93 -3.16 14.89
CA ASP A 32 3.09 -3.50 16.05
C ASP A 32 2.21 -4.72 15.74
N HIS A 33 1.52 -4.73 14.60
CA HIS A 33 0.73 -5.89 14.16
C HIS A 33 1.58 -7.16 14.06
N CYS A 34 2.75 -7.08 13.42
CA CYS A 34 3.63 -8.23 13.23
C CYS A 34 4.14 -8.80 14.56
N LEU A 35 4.49 -7.94 15.52
CA LEU A 35 5.02 -8.34 16.83
C LEU A 35 3.96 -8.99 17.72
N ARG A 36 2.69 -8.60 17.57
CA ARG A 36 1.55 -9.22 18.25
C ARG A 36 1.09 -10.52 17.57
N SER A 37 1.31 -10.65 16.27
CA SER A 37 0.90 -11.84 15.51
C SER A 37 1.62 -13.12 15.97
N ARG A 38 0.97 -14.27 15.78
CA ARG A 38 1.50 -15.60 16.12
C ARG A 38 1.25 -16.58 14.98
N ASN A 39 2.23 -17.46 14.76
CA ASN A 39 2.20 -18.45 13.69
C ASN A 39 2.09 -17.87 12.26
N TYR A 40 2.49 -16.61 12.07
CA TYR A 40 2.53 -15.94 10.77
C TYR A 40 3.97 -15.80 10.30
N LEU A 41 4.17 -15.85 8.98
CA LEU A 41 5.40 -15.39 8.34
C LEU A 41 5.15 -14.00 7.77
N ASN A 42 5.75 -12.98 8.38
CA ASN A 42 5.60 -11.59 7.97
C ASN A 42 6.89 -11.13 7.27
N LEU A 43 6.79 -10.75 6.01
CA LEU A 43 7.84 -10.06 5.25
C LEU A 43 7.53 -8.57 5.25
N ILE A 44 8.46 -7.75 5.75
CA ILE A 44 8.38 -6.30 5.69
C ILE A 44 9.50 -5.82 4.77
N VAL A 45 9.15 -5.11 3.70
CA VAL A 45 10.09 -4.50 2.76
C VAL A 45 10.05 -3.00 2.97
N ILE A 46 11.19 -2.44 3.36
CA ILE A 46 11.37 -1.00 3.58
C ILE A 46 12.73 -0.56 3.10
N ASP A 47 12.83 0.71 2.72
CA ASP A 47 14.11 1.37 2.56
C ASP A 47 14.57 2.02 3.89
N LYS A 48 15.87 2.33 3.93
CA LYS A 48 16.56 3.03 5.00
C LYS A 48 16.89 4.49 4.63
N GLN A 49 16.89 4.86 3.34
CA GLN A 49 17.26 6.22 2.93
C GLN A 49 16.35 7.26 3.60
N PRO A 50 16.81 8.52 3.77
CA PRO A 50 15.92 9.62 4.08
C PRO A 50 14.81 9.75 3.02
N GLN A 51 13.55 9.76 3.47
CA GLN A 51 12.37 9.78 2.61
C GLN A 51 11.31 10.72 3.17
N LEU A 52 10.34 11.05 2.32
CA LEU A 52 9.18 11.84 2.72
C LEU A 52 8.27 11.05 3.66
N GLN A 53 7.75 11.74 4.67
CA GLN A 53 6.71 11.23 5.55
C GLN A 53 5.36 11.74 5.04
N TRP A 54 4.45 10.84 4.68
CA TRP A 54 3.21 11.19 3.99
C TRP A 54 2.02 11.30 4.94
N LEU A 55 1.90 10.34 5.86
CA LEU A 55 0.76 10.22 6.76
C LEU A 55 1.17 10.58 8.19
N THR A 56 0.23 11.15 8.94
CA THR A 56 0.27 11.17 10.40
C THR A 56 0.13 9.74 10.94
N ILE A 57 0.40 9.54 12.24
CA ILE A 57 0.29 8.20 12.83
C ILE A 57 -1.15 7.67 12.79
N ASP A 58 -2.15 8.52 13.05
CA ASP A 58 -3.57 8.14 13.04
C ASP A 58 -4.04 7.77 11.61
N GLU A 59 -3.64 8.56 10.61
CA GLU A 59 -3.93 8.25 9.20
C GLU A 59 -3.24 6.96 8.75
N ALA A 60 -2.00 6.73 9.21
CA ALA A 60 -1.26 5.51 8.91
C ALA A 60 -1.95 4.28 9.51
N GLU A 61 -2.39 4.33 10.77
CA GLU A 61 -3.14 3.24 11.39
C GLU A 61 -4.43 2.91 10.63
N ALA A 62 -5.21 3.93 10.29
CA ALA A 62 -6.42 3.76 9.49
C ALA A 62 -6.10 3.17 8.11
N HIS A 63 -5.09 3.70 7.42
CA HIS A 63 -4.64 3.20 6.12
C HIS A 63 -4.20 1.73 6.20
N CYS A 64 -3.45 1.39 7.25
CA CYS A 64 -2.91 0.05 7.46
C CYS A 64 -4.00 -0.98 7.82
N ALA A 65 -5.03 -0.56 8.54
CA ALA A 65 -6.20 -1.38 8.85
C ALA A 65 -7.03 -1.70 7.60
N HIS A 66 -7.19 -0.73 6.69
CA HIS A 66 -7.88 -0.94 5.41
C HIS A 66 -7.03 -1.73 4.39
N GLY A 67 -5.70 -1.67 4.51
CA GLY A 67 -4.75 -2.35 3.63
C GLY A 67 -4.41 -1.59 2.34
N ALA A 68 -5.30 -0.69 1.89
CA ALA A 68 -5.06 0.29 0.84
C ALA A 68 -5.92 1.54 1.08
N GLY A 69 -5.48 2.68 0.56
CA GLY A 69 -6.18 3.96 0.68
C GLY A 69 -6.05 4.83 -0.58
N VAL A 70 -7.11 5.58 -0.89
CA VAL A 70 -7.06 6.65 -1.90
C VAL A 70 -6.40 7.85 -1.25
N TRP A 71 -5.44 8.47 -1.93
CA TRP A 71 -4.80 9.68 -1.44
C TRP A 71 -5.40 10.89 -2.15
N ASP A 72 -6.38 11.51 -1.51
CA ASP A 72 -7.18 12.60 -2.10
C ASP A 72 -6.32 13.82 -2.46
N MET A 73 -5.32 14.14 -1.64
CA MET A 73 -4.38 15.25 -1.88
C MET A 73 -3.68 15.16 -3.26
N TYR A 74 -3.42 13.94 -3.73
CA TYR A 74 -2.74 13.67 -5.00
C TYR A 74 -3.69 13.20 -6.11
N SER A 75 -5.00 13.19 -5.85
CA SER A 75 -6.05 12.78 -6.78
C SER A 75 -6.86 13.98 -7.30
N ASN A 76 -7.33 13.97 -8.55
CA ASN A 76 -8.30 14.94 -9.07
C ASN A 76 -9.46 14.19 -9.78
N GLY A 77 -10.65 14.78 -9.77
CA GLY A 77 -11.83 14.14 -10.38
C GLY A 77 -12.19 12.80 -9.73
N ALA A 78 -12.15 12.74 -8.39
CA ALA A 78 -12.20 11.52 -7.60
C ALA A 78 -13.37 10.59 -7.91
N GLU A 79 -14.54 11.08 -8.33
CA GLU A 79 -15.70 10.22 -8.61
C GLU A 79 -15.59 9.45 -9.94
N ALA A 80 -14.80 9.94 -10.89
CA ALA A 80 -14.67 9.36 -12.22
C ALA A 80 -13.25 9.54 -12.77
N PRO A 81 -12.25 8.82 -12.25
CA PRO A 81 -10.89 8.91 -12.77
C PRO A 81 -10.79 8.30 -14.17
N ASP A 82 -10.01 8.95 -15.04
CA ASP A 82 -9.61 8.41 -16.33
C ASP A 82 -8.49 7.38 -16.14
N ILE A 83 -7.60 7.63 -15.17
CA ILE A 83 -6.52 6.72 -14.80
C ILE A 83 -6.38 6.57 -13.29
N VAL A 84 -5.94 5.39 -12.86
CA VAL A 84 -5.58 5.10 -11.47
C VAL A 84 -4.08 4.82 -11.40
N LEU A 85 -3.37 5.61 -10.59
CA LEU A 85 -1.97 5.36 -10.25
C LEU A 85 -1.92 4.63 -8.92
N ALA A 86 -1.68 3.32 -8.98
CA ALA A 86 -1.58 2.47 -7.81
C ALA A 86 -0.13 2.09 -7.53
N CYS A 87 0.28 2.18 -6.26
CA CYS A 87 1.63 1.81 -5.84
C CYS A 87 1.64 1.14 -4.46
N ALA A 88 2.76 0.49 -4.16
CA ALA A 88 3.05 -0.13 -2.87
C ALA A 88 4.53 0.10 -2.59
N SER A 89 4.90 0.37 -1.33
CA SER A 89 6.22 0.85 -0.89
C SER A 89 6.44 2.35 -1.06
N ASP A 90 7.41 2.83 -0.29
CA ASP A 90 7.99 4.17 -0.27
C ASP A 90 8.43 4.75 -1.63
N ILE A 91 9.45 4.20 -2.31
CA ILE A 91 9.98 4.76 -3.55
C ILE A 91 8.92 4.81 -4.66
N PRO A 92 8.16 3.73 -4.92
CA PRO A 92 7.04 3.78 -5.86
C PRO A 92 5.96 4.80 -5.46
N THR A 93 5.74 5.04 -4.17
CA THR A 93 4.81 6.07 -3.70
C THR A 93 5.31 7.47 -4.06
N GLN A 94 6.59 7.74 -3.81
CA GLN A 94 7.20 9.02 -4.18
C GLN A 94 7.12 9.27 -5.70
N GLU A 95 7.48 8.28 -6.51
CA GLU A 95 7.41 8.39 -7.97
C GLU A 95 5.96 8.53 -8.48
N THR A 96 5.01 7.87 -7.81
CA THR A 96 3.58 7.98 -8.14
C THR A 96 3.04 9.37 -7.84
N VAL A 97 3.42 9.95 -6.70
CA VAL A 97 3.06 11.34 -6.35
C VAL A 97 3.69 12.32 -7.33
N ALA A 98 4.96 12.11 -7.70
CA ALA A 98 5.64 12.92 -8.71
C ALA A 98 4.97 12.82 -10.09
N ALA A 99 4.59 11.63 -10.51
CA ALA A 99 3.85 11.40 -11.75
C ALA A 99 2.48 12.09 -11.73
N ALA A 100 1.72 11.97 -10.63
CA ALA A 100 0.44 12.66 -10.47
C ALA A 100 0.61 14.19 -10.56
N TRP A 101 1.67 14.73 -9.96
CA TRP A 101 2.00 16.15 -10.06
C TRP A 101 2.34 16.59 -11.48
N LEU A 102 3.18 15.82 -12.20
CA LEU A 102 3.52 16.09 -13.60
C LEU A 102 2.27 16.04 -14.50
N LEU A 103 1.41 15.03 -14.32
CA LEU A 103 0.19 14.89 -15.10
C LEU A 103 -0.77 16.05 -14.88
N ARG A 104 -0.94 16.50 -13.63
CA ARG A 104 -1.72 17.72 -13.32
C ARG A 104 -1.17 18.96 -14.03
N ARG A 105 0.15 19.05 -14.25
CA ARG A 105 0.80 20.19 -14.89
C ARG A 105 0.73 20.15 -16.42
N TYR A 106 0.97 18.99 -17.03
CA TYR A 106 1.11 18.85 -18.48
C TYR A 106 -0.18 18.39 -19.18
N VAL A 107 -1.08 17.72 -18.45
CA VAL A 107 -2.35 17.19 -18.97
C VAL A 107 -3.47 17.44 -17.95
N PRO A 108 -3.80 18.71 -17.63
CA PRO A 108 -4.70 19.06 -16.51
C PRO A 108 -6.12 18.50 -16.66
N GLN A 109 -6.55 18.21 -17.89
CA GLN A 109 -7.85 17.58 -18.18
C GLN A 109 -7.93 16.09 -17.80
N LEU A 110 -6.79 15.45 -17.52
CA LEU A 110 -6.76 14.04 -17.13
C LEU A 110 -7.13 13.91 -15.65
N ARG A 111 -8.16 13.10 -15.36
CA ARG A 111 -8.59 12.78 -14.00
C ARG A 111 -7.79 11.59 -13.48
N VAL A 112 -7.02 11.82 -12.44
CA VAL A 112 -6.05 10.90 -11.86
C VAL A 112 -6.48 10.55 -10.44
N ARG A 113 -6.56 9.26 -10.13
CA ARG A 113 -6.71 8.78 -8.76
C ARG A 113 -5.40 8.14 -8.29
N ALA A 114 -4.83 8.64 -7.20
CA ALA A 114 -3.67 8.03 -6.55
C ALA A 114 -4.13 7.05 -5.46
N VAL A 115 -3.63 5.83 -5.52
CA VAL A 115 -3.92 4.77 -4.55
C VAL A 115 -2.61 4.22 -4.02
N THR A 116 -2.49 4.13 -2.70
CA THR A 116 -1.35 3.48 -2.05
C THR A 116 -1.85 2.25 -1.30
N SER A 117 -1.00 1.24 -1.19
CA SER A 117 -1.32 0.01 -0.48
C SER A 117 -0.17 -0.42 0.41
N ARG A 118 -0.53 -1.04 1.54
CA ARG A 118 0.42 -1.58 2.50
C ARG A 118 0.89 -2.99 2.13
N GLY A 119 0.21 -3.69 1.23
CA GLY A 119 0.55 -5.05 0.78
C GLY A 119 -0.56 -6.08 1.07
N SER A 120 -0.20 -7.29 1.48
CA SER A 120 -1.17 -8.37 1.70
C SER A 120 -2.10 -8.06 2.89
N GLY A 121 -3.39 -7.92 2.61
CA GLY A 121 -4.46 -7.67 3.58
C GLY A 121 -5.83 -7.87 2.92
N SER A 122 -6.92 -7.69 3.68
CA SER A 122 -8.29 -7.83 3.16
C SER A 122 -8.50 -6.90 1.95
N ALA A 123 -8.53 -7.48 0.75
CA ALA A 123 -8.70 -6.75 -0.51
C ALA A 123 -10.15 -6.31 -0.76
N ALA A 124 -11.01 -6.29 0.26
CA ALA A 124 -12.45 -6.06 0.10
C ALA A 124 -12.77 -4.68 -0.51
N ALA A 125 -11.95 -3.66 -0.22
CA ALA A 125 -12.12 -2.30 -0.74
C ALA A 125 -11.38 -2.02 -2.07
N LEU A 126 -10.42 -2.87 -2.44
CA LEU A 126 -9.57 -2.69 -3.62
C LEU A 126 -10.36 -2.57 -4.95
N PRO A 127 -11.42 -3.37 -5.20
CA PRO A 127 -12.12 -3.38 -6.49
C PRO A 127 -12.75 -2.04 -6.87
N ASP A 128 -13.28 -1.29 -5.91
CA ASP A 128 -13.91 0.01 -6.17
C ASP A 128 -12.88 1.15 -6.25
N MET A 129 -11.75 1.01 -5.55
CA MET A 129 -10.65 1.98 -5.60
C MET A 129 -9.91 1.96 -6.93
N ILE A 130 -9.71 0.77 -7.52
CA ILE A 130 -8.96 0.60 -8.78
C ILE A 130 -9.82 0.70 -10.04
N ARG A 131 -11.14 0.84 -9.90
CA ARG A 131 -12.06 0.94 -11.03
C ARG A 131 -11.86 2.28 -11.76
N PRO A 132 -11.42 2.27 -13.04
CA PRO A 132 -11.50 3.46 -13.87
C PRO A 132 -12.98 3.76 -14.16
N CYS A 133 -13.30 5.01 -14.50
CA CYS A 133 -14.61 5.35 -15.03
C CYS A 133 -14.88 4.45 -16.26
N ARG A 134 -15.97 3.67 -16.26
CA ARG A 134 -16.40 2.97 -17.48
C ARG A 134 -16.64 4.06 -18.52
N SER A 135 -15.89 4.04 -19.62
CA SER A 135 -16.24 4.87 -20.75
C SER A 135 -17.65 4.48 -21.18
N SER A 136 -18.59 5.43 -21.09
CA SER A 136 -19.78 5.37 -21.93
C SER A 136 -19.28 5.46 -23.36
N ARG A 137 -19.27 4.32 -24.05
CA ARG A 137 -19.49 4.34 -25.49
C ARG A 137 -20.84 4.96 -25.78
#